data_AF-A0A1B6HTJ1-F1
#
_entry.id   AF-A0A1B6HTJ1-F1
#
_cell.length_a   1.000
_cell.length_b   1.000
_cell.length_c   1.000
_cell.angle_alpha   90.00
_cell.angle_beta   90.00
_cell.angle_gamma   90.00
#
_symmetry.space_group_name_H-M   'P 1'
#
loop_
_entity.id
_entity.type
_entity.pdbx_description
1 polymer ?
#
loop_
_entity_poly.entity_id
_entity_poly.type
_entity_poly.pdbx_seq_one_letter_code
_entity_poly.pdbx_strand_id
1 'polypeptide(L)'
;VKSIVKTRLVVMDQYWHGLTAFALAKLAGIRQNLPIPGSPIYNFPTDLLVPDLSFYIAANDERRLFKLPDTGKPATSRIFRESTYEAYSLMDLPKMIAINGDRAREEVESEMVQIARERLQGFI
;
A
#
# COMPACT_ATOMS: atom_id res chain seq x y z
N VAL A 1 -19.10 -11.64 3.31
CA VAL A 1 -18.22 -10.61 2.69
C VAL A 1 -18.57 -10.35 1.23
N LYS A 2 -18.57 -11.36 0.34
CA LYS A 2 -18.90 -11.20 -1.10
C LYS A 2 -20.24 -10.50 -1.43
N SER A 3 -21.24 -10.55 -0.55
CA SER A 3 -22.52 -9.85 -0.75
C SER A 3 -22.50 -8.38 -0.30
N ILE A 4 -21.64 -8.02 0.66
CA ILE A 4 -21.57 -6.66 1.23
C ILE A 4 -20.82 -5.72 0.29
N VAL A 5 -19.75 -6.21 -0.35
CA VAL A 5 -18.96 -5.46 -1.35
C VAL A 5 -19.75 -5.13 -2.61
N LYS A 6 -20.92 -5.74 -2.83
CA LYS A 6 -21.79 -5.43 -3.98
C LYS A 6 -22.64 -4.17 -3.78
N THR A 7 -22.80 -3.71 -2.55
CA THR A 7 -23.71 -2.61 -2.21
C THR A 7 -23.06 -1.51 -1.37
N ARG A 8 -21.83 -1.73 -0.89
CA ARG A 8 -21.11 -0.78 -0.04
C ARG A 8 -19.63 -0.77 -0.37
N LEU A 9 -19.05 0.43 -0.33
CA LEU A 9 -17.60 0.63 -0.36
C LEU A 9 -16.98 0.06 0.92
N VAL A 10 -15.88 -0.68 0.76
CA VAL A 10 -15.11 -1.26 1.86
C VAL A 10 -13.68 -0.74 1.77
N VAL A 11 -13.23 -0.12 2.84
CA VAL A 11 -11.83 0.29 3.01
C VAL A 11 -11.14 -0.75 3.87
N MET A 12 -9.99 -1.25 3.41
CA MET A 12 -9.18 -2.23 4.15
C MET A 12 -7.79 -1.68 4.38
N ASP A 13 -7.31 -1.78 5.62
CA ASP A 13 -5.90 -1.56 5.93
C ASP A 13 -5.13 -2.88 5.73
N GLN A 14 -3.98 -2.80 5.06
CA GLN A 14 -3.06 -3.92 4.80
C GLN A 14 -3.69 -5.20 4.21
N TYR A 15 -4.22 -5.11 2.99
CA TYR A 15 -4.63 -6.28 2.21
C TYR A 15 -3.42 -6.99 1.55
N TRP A 16 -3.65 -7.85 0.54
CA TRP A 16 -2.60 -8.64 -0.11
C TRP A 16 -1.37 -7.83 -0.52
N HIS A 17 -1.55 -6.68 -1.17
CA HIS A 17 -0.42 -5.85 -1.62
C HIS A 17 0.50 -5.43 -0.46
N GLY A 18 -0.08 -4.96 0.65
CA GLY A 18 0.68 -4.51 1.81
C GLY A 18 1.44 -5.65 2.49
N LEU A 19 0.78 -6.80 2.68
CA LEU A 19 1.38 -7.97 3.30
C LEU A 19 2.50 -8.57 2.45
N THR A 20 2.27 -8.72 1.15
CA THR A 20 3.25 -9.27 0.21
C THR A 20 4.44 -8.34 0.05
N ALA A 21 4.22 -7.02 -0.08
CA ALA A 21 5.31 -6.05 -0.20
C ALA A 21 6.18 -6.03 1.06
N PHE A 22 5.55 -6.08 2.24
CA PHE A 22 6.25 -6.19 3.52
C PHE A 22 7.11 -7.47 3.59
N ALA A 23 6.55 -8.62 3.20
CA ALA A 23 7.26 -9.89 3.23
C ALA A 23 8.45 -9.89 2.25
N LEU A 24 8.26 -9.37 1.04
CA LEU A 24 9.31 -9.23 0.04
C LEU A 24 10.42 -8.28 0.49
N ALA A 25 10.06 -7.12 1.06
CA ALA A 25 11.04 -6.19 1.62
C ALA A 25 11.87 -6.80 2.76
N LYS A 26 11.22 -7.61 3.61
CA LYS A 26 11.92 -8.34 4.67
C LYS A 26 12.92 -9.34 4.11
N LEU A 27 12.56 -10.05 3.03
CA LEU A 27 13.45 -10.98 2.34
C LEU A 27 14.57 -10.25 1.58
N ALA A 28 14.27 -9.13 0.95
CA ALA A 28 15.25 -8.28 0.28
C ALA A 28 16.27 -7.69 1.28
N GLY A 29 15.86 -7.32 2.49
CA GLY A 29 16.81 -6.91 3.54
C GLY A 29 17.83 -8.00 3.92
N ILE A 30 17.53 -9.28 3.65
CA ILE A 30 18.42 -10.43 3.91
C ILE A 30 19.26 -10.76 2.68
N ARG A 31 18.64 -10.79 1.49
CA ARG A 31 19.28 -11.22 0.22
C ARG A 31 19.80 -10.07 -0.65
N GLN A 32 19.57 -8.84 -0.22
CA GLN A 32 19.82 -7.56 -0.90
C GLN A 32 19.10 -7.32 -2.23
N ASN A 33 18.22 -8.23 -2.69
CA ASN A 33 17.48 -8.07 -3.95
C ASN A 33 16.02 -8.51 -3.82
N LEU A 34 15.14 -7.80 -4.53
CA LEU A 34 13.77 -8.22 -4.78
C LEU A 34 13.72 -9.27 -5.91
N PRO A 35 12.64 -10.09 -5.99
CA PRO A 35 12.36 -10.88 -7.19
C PRO A 35 12.37 -10.02 -8.46
N ILE A 36 12.75 -10.62 -9.59
CA ILE A 36 12.79 -9.91 -10.86
C ILE A 36 11.41 -9.37 -11.26
N PRO A 37 11.31 -8.18 -11.89
CA PRO A 37 10.07 -7.67 -12.45
C PRO A 37 9.38 -8.70 -13.36
N GLY A 38 8.05 -8.81 -13.26
CA GLY A 38 7.27 -9.81 -14.01
C GLY A 38 7.27 -11.22 -13.40
N SER A 39 7.95 -11.44 -12.27
CA SER A 39 7.82 -12.68 -11.50
C SER A 39 6.36 -12.91 -11.08
N PRO A 40 5.83 -14.15 -11.14
CA PRO A 40 4.46 -14.46 -10.74
C PRO A 40 4.09 -14.07 -9.30
N ILE A 41 5.07 -13.84 -8.44
CA ILE A 41 4.85 -13.38 -7.05
C ILE A 41 4.20 -12.00 -6.98
N TYR A 42 4.30 -11.20 -8.03
CA TYR A 42 3.68 -9.88 -8.16
C TYR A 42 2.25 -9.93 -8.71
N ASN A 43 1.79 -11.10 -9.17
CA ASN A 43 0.44 -11.27 -9.66
C ASN A 43 -0.55 -11.34 -8.49
N PHE A 44 -1.65 -10.61 -8.62
CA PHE A 44 -2.73 -10.70 -7.65
C PHE A 44 -3.28 -12.14 -7.57
N PRO A 45 -3.48 -12.69 -6.36
CA PRO A 45 -3.90 -14.07 -6.18
C PRO A 45 -5.37 -14.27 -6.59
N THR A 46 -5.64 -15.38 -7.29
CA THR A 46 -6.94 -15.64 -7.92
C THR A 46 -8.06 -15.99 -6.93
N ASP A 47 -7.72 -16.33 -5.70
CA ASP A 47 -8.65 -16.72 -4.63
C ASP A 47 -9.11 -15.54 -3.76
N LEU A 48 -8.53 -14.34 -3.96
CA LEU A 48 -8.92 -13.11 -3.27
C LEU A 48 -9.84 -12.22 -4.10
N LEU A 49 -10.56 -11.33 -3.42
CA LEU A 49 -11.33 -10.29 -4.09
C LEU A 49 -10.39 -9.17 -4.53
N VAL A 50 -10.34 -8.90 -5.83
CA VAL A 50 -9.54 -7.81 -6.38
C VAL A 50 -10.13 -6.47 -5.91
N PRO A 51 -9.35 -5.63 -5.20
CA PRO A 51 -9.80 -4.28 -4.88
C PRO A 51 -9.95 -3.44 -6.14
N ASP A 52 -10.90 -2.50 -6.16
CA ASP A 52 -11.01 -1.54 -7.26
C ASP A 52 -9.85 -0.54 -7.25
N LEU A 53 -9.36 -0.18 -6.05
CA LEU A 53 -8.30 0.78 -5.83
C LEU A 53 -7.30 0.26 -4.79
N SER A 54 -6.05 0.64 -4.98
CA SER A 54 -4.95 0.39 -4.06
C SER A 54 -4.20 1.70 -3.83
N PHE A 55 -4.05 2.08 -2.55
CA PHE A 55 -3.29 3.26 -2.16
C PHE A 55 -2.03 2.85 -1.39
N TYR A 56 -0.94 3.56 -1.66
CA TYR A 56 0.29 3.49 -0.86
C TYR A 56 0.61 4.88 -0.33
N ILE A 57 0.50 5.07 0.98
CA ILE A 57 0.78 6.36 1.63
C ILE A 57 2.25 6.39 2.04
N ALA A 58 3.06 7.13 1.28
CA ALA A 58 4.50 7.27 1.53
C ALA A 58 4.75 8.49 2.43
N ALA A 59 5.43 8.30 3.56
CA ALA A 59 5.82 9.37 4.47
C ALA A 59 7.30 9.26 4.84
N ASN A 60 7.95 10.41 4.99
CA ASN A 60 9.35 10.51 5.40
C ASN A 60 9.50 10.26 6.92
N ASP A 61 10.57 9.56 7.30
CA ASP A 61 10.83 9.17 8.70
C ASP A 61 10.97 10.36 9.65
N GLU A 62 11.51 11.48 9.16
CA GLU A 62 11.68 12.69 9.97
C GLU A 62 10.35 13.11 10.59
N ARG A 63 9.24 13.06 9.82
CA ARG A 63 7.91 13.41 10.32
C ARG A 63 7.23 12.29 11.13
N ARG A 64 7.62 11.02 10.95
CA ARG A 64 7.11 9.89 11.79
C ARG A 64 7.65 9.94 13.22
N LEU A 65 8.92 10.33 13.39
CA LEU A 65 9.54 10.52 14.71
C LEU A 65 8.82 11.58 15.54
N PHE A 66 8.25 12.61 14.91
CA PHE A 66 7.49 13.66 15.60
C PHE A 66 6.00 13.35 15.82
N LYS A 67 5.44 12.33 15.16
CA LYS A 67 3.99 12.01 15.20
C LYS A 67 3.63 10.78 16.02
N LEU A 68 4.59 9.91 16.33
CA LEU A 68 4.34 8.69 17.12
C LEU A 68 5.03 8.80 18.48
N PRO A 69 4.37 8.42 19.59
CA PRO A 69 5.06 8.23 20.85
C PRO A 69 6.18 7.20 20.65
N ASP A 70 7.32 7.38 21.34
CA ASP A 70 8.42 6.41 21.29
C ASP A 70 7.90 5.03 21.66
N THR A 71 7.80 4.15 20.67
CA THR A 71 7.27 2.79 20.85
C THR A 71 8.36 1.81 21.25
N GLY A 72 9.61 2.27 21.40
CA GLY A 72 10.79 1.42 21.58
C GLY A 72 11.12 0.54 20.37
N LYS A 73 10.35 0.67 19.27
CA LYS A 73 10.60 -0.06 18.03
C LYS A 73 11.60 0.75 17.19
N PRO A 74 12.67 0.13 16.68
CA PRO A 74 13.62 0.82 15.82
C PRO A 74 12.92 1.39 14.60
N ALA A 75 13.38 2.56 14.15
CA ALA A 75 12.95 3.14 12.89
C ALA A 75 13.10 2.10 11.77
N THR A 76 12.11 2.05 10.88
CA THR A 76 12.17 1.12 9.75
C THR A 76 13.33 1.54 8.85
N SER A 77 14.25 0.62 8.54
CA SER A 77 15.44 0.99 7.77
C SER A 77 15.05 1.55 6.40
N ARG A 78 15.82 2.52 5.91
CA ARG A 78 15.63 3.11 4.58
C ARG A 78 15.49 2.04 3.50
N ILE A 79 16.39 1.05 3.53
CA ILE A 79 16.40 -0.11 2.61
C ILE A 79 15.07 -0.87 2.65
N PHE A 80 14.55 -1.13 3.85
CA PHE A 80 13.28 -1.84 3.99
C PHE A 80 12.11 -1.04 3.39
N ARG A 81 12.05 0.27 3.62
CA ARG A 81 10.99 1.13 3.06
C ARG A 81 11.07 1.19 1.54
N GLU A 82 12.27 1.42 0.99
CA GLU A 82 12.51 1.47 -0.45
C GLU A 82 12.15 0.13 -1.09
N SER A 83 12.56 -0.99 -0.49
CA SER A 83 12.20 -2.33 -0.95
C SER A 83 10.70 -2.59 -0.85
N THR A 84 10.01 -2.05 0.17
CA THR A 84 8.55 -2.18 0.30
C THR A 84 7.84 -1.41 -0.81
N TYR A 85 8.27 -0.17 -1.06
CA TYR A 85 7.71 0.66 -2.12
C TYR A 85 7.92 0.02 -3.49
N GLU A 86 9.14 -0.44 -3.77
CA GLU A 86 9.48 -1.10 -5.03
C GLU A 86 8.73 -2.42 -5.21
N ALA A 87 8.65 -3.26 -4.17
CA ALA A 87 7.89 -4.50 -4.23
C ALA A 87 6.40 -4.23 -4.53
N TYR A 88 5.83 -3.20 -3.93
CA TYR A 88 4.43 -2.80 -4.16
C TYR A 88 4.24 -2.26 -5.59
N SER A 89 5.15 -1.43 -6.09
CA SER A 89 5.03 -0.83 -7.43
C SER A 89 5.11 -1.86 -8.57
N LEU A 90 5.79 -2.98 -8.33
CA LEU A 90 5.88 -4.12 -9.25
C LEU A 90 4.59 -4.96 -9.32
N MET A 91 3.66 -4.81 -8.37
CA MET A 91 2.42 -5.59 -8.34
C MET A 91 1.41 -5.16 -9.41
N ASP A 92 0.61 -6.12 -9.83
CA ASP A 92 -0.48 -5.94 -10.79
C ASP A 92 -1.85 -6.09 -10.11
N LEU A 93 -2.85 -5.37 -10.63
CA LEU A 93 -4.29 -5.49 -10.31
C LEU A 93 -4.70 -5.30 -8.83
N PRO A 94 -5.18 -4.11 -8.43
CA PRO A 94 -5.10 -2.84 -9.14
C PRO A 94 -3.71 -2.22 -8.99
N LYS A 95 -3.32 -1.36 -9.93
CA LYS A 95 -2.05 -0.63 -9.83
C LYS A 95 -2.04 0.31 -8.62
N MET A 96 -0.87 0.37 -7.98
CA MET A 96 -0.61 1.26 -6.84
C MET A 96 -0.88 2.72 -7.20
N ILE A 97 -1.62 3.41 -6.32
CA ILE A 97 -1.76 4.87 -6.32
C ILE A 97 -0.91 5.40 -5.17
N ALA A 98 0.21 6.02 -5.50
CA ALA A 98 1.10 6.62 -4.50
C ALA A 98 0.51 7.94 -3.99
N ILE A 99 0.43 8.08 -2.67
CA ILE A 99 -0.08 9.25 -1.97
C ILE A 99 1.04 9.83 -1.12
N ASN A 100 1.28 11.14 -1.26
CA ASN A 100 2.23 11.83 -0.40
C ASN A 100 1.63 12.01 1.00
N GLY A 101 2.10 11.21 1.95
CA GLY A 101 1.72 11.20 3.36
C GLY A 101 2.43 12.24 4.23
N ASP A 102 3.34 13.04 3.68
CA ASP A 102 4.00 14.10 4.45
C ASP A 102 3.11 15.33 4.68
N ARG A 103 2.02 15.47 3.92
CA ARG A 103 1.04 16.56 4.04
C ARG A 103 0.19 16.45 5.33
N ALA A 104 -0.68 17.43 5.56
CA ALA A 104 -1.65 17.34 6.65
C ALA A 104 -2.62 16.17 6.41
N ARG A 105 -3.13 15.58 7.49
CA ARG A 105 -3.99 14.39 7.43
C ARG A 105 -5.21 14.65 6.54
N GLU A 106 -5.83 15.80 6.72
CA GLU A 106 -7.05 16.22 6.02
C GLU A 106 -6.81 16.38 4.52
N GLU A 107 -5.63 16.86 4.11
CA GLU A 107 -5.23 16.98 2.71
C GLU A 107 -5.05 15.61 2.06
N VAL A 108 -4.39 14.68 2.76
CA VAL A 108 -4.18 13.30 2.29
C VAL A 108 -5.52 12.57 2.17
N GLU A 109 -6.37 12.65 3.20
CA GLU A 109 -7.70 12.04 3.20
C GLU A 109 -8.57 12.62 2.08
N SER A 110 -8.55 13.93 1.88
CA SER A 110 -9.34 14.59 0.82
C SER A 110 -8.90 14.15 -0.58
N GLU A 111 -7.59 14.04 -0.82
CA GLU A 111 -7.07 13.56 -2.11
C GLU A 111 -7.49 12.10 -2.37
N MET A 112 -7.36 11.22 -1.37
CA MET A 112 -7.77 9.82 -1.49
C MET A 112 -9.27 9.69 -1.79
N VAL A 113 -10.11 10.47 -1.11
CA VAL A 113 -11.57 10.51 -1.36
C VAL A 113 -11.87 11.01 -2.78
N GLN A 114 -11.18 12.06 -3.23
CA GLN A 114 -11.39 12.61 -4.57
C GLN A 114 -11.03 11.59 -5.66
N ILE A 115 -9.87 10.93 -5.53
CA ILE A 115 -9.45 9.85 -6.44
C ILE A 115 -10.47 8.70 -6.42
N ALA A 116 -10.94 8.31 -5.23
CA ALA A 116 -11.94 7.26 -5.11
C ALA A 116 -13.25 7.64 -5.82
N ARG A 117 -13.74 8.87 -5.67
CA ARG A 117 -14.93 9.36 -6.38
C ARG A 117 -14.73 9.34 -7.89
N GLU A 118 -13.62 9.84 -8.39
CA GLU A 118 -13.34 9.90 -9.83
C GLU A 118 -13.24 8.51 -10.46
N ARG A 119 -12.59 7.57 -9.78
CA ARG A 119 -12.34 6.22 -10.34
C ARG A 119 -13.48 5.24 -10.12
N LEU A 120 -14.33 5.48 -9.13
CA LEU A 120 -15.48 4.62 -8.82
C LEU A 120 -16.81 5.19 -9.34
N GLN A 121 -16.76 6.22 -10.19
CA GLN A 121 -17.90 6.99 -10.71
C GLN A 121 -18.93 6.21 -11.56
N GLY A 122 -18.91 4.88 -11.54
CA GLY A 122 -19.93 3.99 -12.13
C GLY A 122 -20.59 3.01 -11.15
N PHE A 123 -20.30 3.12 -9.85
CA PHE A 123 -20.80 2.22 -8.80
C PHE A 123 -21.71 2.90 -7.76
N ILE A 124 -22.05 4.18 -7.96
CA ILE A 124 -22.93 4.98 -7.09
C ILE A 124 -24.20 5.33 -7.84
#